data_AF-A0A1I2KAP5-F1
#
_entry.id   AF-A0A1I2KAP5-F1
#
_cell.length_a   1.000
_cell.length_b   1.000
_cell.length_c   1.000
_cell.angle_alpha   90.00
_cell.angle_beta   90.00
_cell.angle_gamma   90.00
#
_symmetry.space_group_name_H-M   'P 1'
#
loop_
_entity.id
_entity.type
_entity.pdbx_description
1 polymer ?
#
loop_
_entity_poly.entity_id
_entity_poly.type
_entity_poly.pdbx_seq_one_letter_code
_entity_poly.pdbx_strand_id
1 'polypeptide(L)'
;MIRRGSLAAVAAGLTLVASVMLAACGTTSTAPSGATTRPSTPSTPATSAPSTAPASNLDCTPTVAPTPSPSADVPRIVAIRNEDCELTPGGPPARFGVEVTNPTGRAVRAGLSFTLPWGLKADELRLEYHDDAGWHRLTMTWISEDEPEALHSELAPVRLRPHETRTSRLRVAVPRTYHDGVNFWARTRLDLGDPSHRDDSSAPGPVFALNPPVGTPVNLTLPERRVPVGGAPVEFTATVDNTTGRSYRRAGLDLGIDFAAADHLRLEVFRGGGWHRLTLRAADDHSVLASPTADAAMPAGYHHTYRFRLTLRPGSVQNDKLLSFSLRDRTRFGSGALTSEGADLGTAYRKLHVLLPTVHIRTPEAVTVPGSANLTVGFVNDTSVSLPPVHVRLTVTNPASRAWFTVRTRRSGSTALWRKLPAHAAPDGFHAWTVDLPAPRDGSTPAGFGADDEVRIQLSTWDLEVANMLHVAAQVVLADGTPVSASTEGDTEHAYIGVSTR
;
A
#
# COMPACT_ATOMS: atom_id res chain seq x y z
N MET A 1 57.94 4.20 -4.35
CA MET A 1 56.81 5.15 -4.40
C MET A 1 55.79 4.69 -3.36
N ILE A 2 55.78 5.25 -2.14
CA ILE A 2 55.00 6.45 -1.70
C ILE A 2 53.48 6.13 -1.80
N ARG A 3 52.64 6.14 -0.76
CA ARG A 3 52.76 6.53 0.66
C ARG A 3 51.64 5.88 1.48
N ARG A 4 51.97 5.44 2.69
CA ARG A 4 51.06 5.35 3.86
C ARG A 4 50.88 6.75 4.45
N GLY A 5 49.74 6.98 5.09
CA GLY A 5 49.59 7.94 6.18
C GLY A 5 48.12 8.18 6.51
N SER A 6 47.70 8.53 7.72
CA SER A 6 48.27 8.46 9.07
C SER A 6 47.08 8.77 9.99
N LEU A 7 46.92 8.00 11.06
CA LEU A 7 46.11 8.38 12.22
C LEU A 7 46.85 9.48 12.98
N ALA A 8 46.15 10.54 13.39
CA ALA A 8 46.57 11.39 14.50
C ALA A 8 45.35 12.02 15.18
N ALA A 9 45.19 11.69 16.45
CA ALA A 9 44.34 12.33 17.42
C ALA A 9 44.83 13.75 17.74
N VAL A 10 43.90 14.66 18.05
CA VAL A 10 44.21 15.89 18.79
C VAL A 10 43.18 16.04 19.91
N ALA A 11 43.73 16.41 21.07
CA ALA A 11 43.15 16.40 22.39
C ALA A 11 42.27 17.62 22.72
N ALA A 12 41.46 17.41 23.76
CA ALA A 12 41.15 18.31 24.87
C ALA A 12 41.12 19.83 24.65
N GLY A 13 39.94 20.42 24.86
CA GLY A 13 39.75 21.83 25.17
C GLY A 13 38.65 21.97 26.22
N LEU A 14 39.06 22.03 27.49
CA LEU A 14 38.23 22.31 28.65
C LEU A 14 38.30 23.83 28.89
N THR A 15 37.16 24.53 28.94
CA THR A 15 37.13 25.90 29.47
C THR A 15 35.83 26.14 30.22
N LEU A 16 36.00 26.56 31.47
CA LEU A 16 35.00 26.86 32.49
C LEU A 16 34.94 28.39 32.67
N VAL A 17 33.89 28.87 33.36
CA VAL A 17 33.64 30.25 33.88
C VAL A 17 33.30 31.29 32.78
N ALA A 18 32.34 32.22 32.90
CA ALA A 18 31.72 32.86 34.05
C ALA A 18 30.33 33.46 33.73
N SER A 19 29.48 33.49 34.75
CA SER A 19 28.26 34.29 34.85
C SER A 19 28.57 35.78 34.90
N VAL A 20 27.75 36.61 34.25
CA VAL A 20 27.54 38.01 34.65
C VAL A 20 26.03 38.30 34.66
N MET A 21 25.55 38.58 35.87
CA MET A 21 24.26 39.23 36.13
C MET A 21 24.29 40.69 35.68
N LEU A 22 23.18 41.16 35.11
CA LEU A 22 22.81 42.57 35.14
C LEU A 22 21.31 42.68 35.41
N ALA A 23 21.00 43.01 36.66
CA ALA A 23 19.74 43.60 37.08
C ALA A 23 19.93 45.11 37.17
N ALA A 24 18.93 45.90 36.74
CA ALA A 24 18.46 47.10 37.45
C ALA A 24 17.32 47.79 36.68
N CYS A 25 16.18 47.95 37.39
CA CYS A 25 15.30 49.13 37.56
C CYS A 25 14.89 49.92 36.30
N GLY A 26 13.59 50.12 36.00
CA GLY A 26 12.53 50.73 36.82
C GLY A 26 12.26 52.14 36.26
N THR A 27 11.05 52.52 35.85
CA THR A 27 10.12 53.33 36.68
C THR A 27 8.79 53.67 35.93
N THR A 28 7.69 53.64 36.71
CA THR A 28 6.47 54.49 36.73
C THR A 28 5.76 54.93 35.43
N SER A 29 4.51 54.53 35.17
CA SER A 29 3.22 55.02 35.74
C SER A 29 2.76 56.39 35.22
N THR A 30 1.67 56.39 34.46
CA THR A 30 0.50 57.27 34.65
C THR A 30 -0.66 56.78 33.76
N ALA A 31 -1.81 56.55 34.38
CA ALA A 31 -3.11 56.38 33.71
C ALA A 31 -3.83 57.74 33.63
N PRO A 32 -4.87 57.84 32.78
CA PRO A 32 -6.16 58.20 33.36
C PRO A 32 -7.31 57.28 32.95
N SER A 33 -8.03 56.86 33.98
CA SER A 33 -9.45 56.55 34.14
C SER A 33 -10.43 56.71 32.96
N GLY A 34 -11.28 55.68 32.81
CA GLY A 34 -12.73 55.88 32.70
C GLY A 34 -13.48 54.98 31.71
N ALA A 35 -13.89 53.77 32.13
CA ALA A 35 -15.18 53.16 31.76
C ALA A 35 -15.42 51.87 32.55
N THR A 36 -16.46 51.90 33.39
CA THR A 36 -16.97 50.80 34.19
C THR A 36 -17.66 49.77 33.32
N THR A 37 -17.04 48.60 33.14
CA THR A 37 -17.73 47.38 32.67
C THR A 37 -17.39 46.20 33.56
N ARG A 38 -18.47 45.60 34.07
CA ARG A 38 -18.60 44.38 34.88
C ARG A 38 -17.60 43.28 34.46
N PRO A 39 -16.88 42.62 35.39
CA PRO A 39 -16.03 41.49 35.03
C PRO A 39 -16.91 40.30 34.66
N SER A 40 -16.99 40.01 33.36
CA SER A 40 -17.40 38.71 32.85
C SER A 40 -16.32 37.69 33.18
N THR A 41 -16.73 36.64 33.88
CA THR A 41 -15.98 35.43 34.19
C THR A 41 -15.19 34.95 32.95
N PRO A 42 -13.92 34.56 33.07
CA PRO A 42 -13.20 33.96 31.95
C PRO A 42 -13.90 32.65 31.60
N SER A 43 -14.59 32.65 30.46
CA SER A 43 -15.14 31.45 29.84
C SER A 43 -13.97 30.49 29.59
N THR A 44 -13.96 29.38 30.32
CA THR A 44 -13.12 28.22 30.05
C THR A 44 -13.17 27.92 28.55
N PRO A 45 -12.04 27.83 27.83
CA PRO A 45 -12.07 27.46 26.43
C PRO A 45 -12.76 26.09 26.35
N ALA A 46 -13.89 26.06 25.64
CA ALA A 46 -14.61 24.83 25.38
C ALA A 46 -13.61 23.84 24.78
N THR A 47 -13.36 22.75 25.50
CA THR A 47 -12.63 21.61 24.98
C THR A 47 -13.52 21.02 23.89
N SER A 48 -13.37 21.51 22.67
CA SER A 48 -13.98 20.90 21.49
C SER A 48 -13.49 19.47 21.47
N ALA A 49 -14.41 18.53 21.68
CA ALA A 49 -14.12 17.11 21.55
C ALA A 49 -13.49 16.89 20.16
N PRO A 50 -12.41 16.10 20.06
CA PRO A 50 -11.80 15.81 18.76
C PRO A 50 -12.88 15.28 17.83
N SER A 51 -13.02 15.94 16.68
CA SER A 51 -13.97 15.56 15.65
C SER A 51 -13.74 14.09 15.32
N THR A 52 -14.74 13.23 15.59
CA THR A 52 -14.75 11.86 15.07
C THR A 52 -14.80 11.97 13.56
N ALA A 53 -13.65 11.81 12.92
CA ALA A 53 -13.56 11.82 11.47
C ALA A 53 -14.46 10.72 10.91
N PRO A 54 -15.29 11.01 9.89
CA PRO A 54 -16.02 9.96 9.19
C PRO A 54 -15.02 8.98 8.57
N ALA A 55 -15.37 7.69 8.63
CA ALA A 55 -14.59 6.60 8.06
C ALA A 55 -14.39 6.82 6.55
N SER A 56 -13.20 6.50 6.03
CA SER A 56 -12.94 6.50 4.59
C SER A 56 -11.91 5.43 4.20
N ASN A 57 -12.32 4.57 3.26
CA ASN A 57 -11.71 4.40 1.94
C ASN A 57 -11.12 3.08 1.50
N LEU A 58 -11.04 2.04 2.32
CA LEU A 58 -10.70 0.73 1.75
C LEU A 58 -11.93 0.13 1.07
N ASP A 59 -11.74 -0.34 -0.17
CA ASP A 59 -12.67 -1.29 -0.76
C ASP A 59 -12.57 -2.57 0.07
N CYS A 60 -13.46 -2.71 1.06
CA CYS A 60 -13.59 -3.88 1.93
C CYS A 60 -14.09 -5.12 1.15
N THR A 61 -14.04 -5.09 -0.17
CA THR A 61 -14.18 -6.27 -1.01
C THR A 61 -13.21 -7.35 -0.54
N PRO A 62 -13.69 -8.59 -0.34
CA PRO A 62 -12.84 -9.70 0.06
C PRO A 62 -11.67 -9.87 -0.91
N THR A 63 -10.45 -9.89 -0.38
CA THR A 63 -9.24 -10.18 -1.18
C THR A 63 -9.23 -11.65 -1.60
N VAL A 64 -8.74 -11.90 -2.82
CA VAL A 64 -8.97 -13.09 -3.66
C VAL A 64 -8.35 -14.40 -3.14
N ALA A 65 -8.94 -15.47 -3.67
CA ALA A 65 -8.72 -16.92 -3.62
C ALA A 65 -7.30 -17.48 -3.31
N PRO A 66 -7.24 -18.67 -2.67
CA PRO A 66 -6.01 -19.36 -2.27
C PRO A 66 -5.09 -19.69 -3.47
N THR A 67 -3.78 -19.49 -3.28
CA THR A 67 -2.76 -19.84 -4.28
C THR A 67 -1.61 -20.64 -3.67
N PRO A 68 -1.29 -21.84 -4.20
CA PRO A 68 -2.11 -22.63 -5.12
C PRO A 68 -3.42 -23.08 -4.45
N SER A 69 -4.47 -23.30 -5.23
CA SER A 69 -5.67 -23.99 -4.74
C SER A 69 -5.27 -25.42 -4.34
N PRO A 70 -5.42 -25.83 -3.06
CA PRO A 70 -5.15 -27.21 -2.66
C PRO A 70 -6.04 -28.17 -3.44
N SER A 71 -5.69 -29.46 -3.45
CA SER A 71 -6.59 -30.49 -3.99
C SER A 71 -8.02 -30.30 -3.47
N ALA A 72 -9.02 -30.56 -4.33
CA ALA A 72 -10.43 -30.33 -4.03
C ALA A 72 -10.89 -31.06 -2.75
N ASP A 73 -10.17 -32.12 -2.37
CA ASP A 73 -10.43 -33.00 -1.23
C ASP A 73 -9.57 -32.67 0.02
N VAL A 74 -8.96 -31.49 0.10
CA VAL A 74 -8.17 -31.06 1.28
C VAL A 74 -8.82 -29.83 1.94
N PRO A 75 -8.87 -29.76 3.28
CA PRO A 75 -9.34 -28.56 3.97
C PRO A 75 -8.53 -27.33 3.56
N ARG A 76 -9.21 -26.22 3.31
CA ARG A 76 -8.58 -25.03 2.72
C ARG A 76 -9.25 -23.72 3.14
N ILE A 77 -8.46 -22.65 3.12
CA ILE A 77 -8.97 -21.28 3.22
C ILE A 77 -9.68 -20.97 1.89
N VAL A 78 -10.94 -20.54 1.97
CA VAL A 78 -11.74 -20.19 0.78
C VAL A 78 -11.96 -18.70 0.63
N ALA A 79 -11.94 -17.93 1.74
CA ALA A 79 -12.04 -16.48 1.70
C ALA A 79 -11.45 -15.85 2.97
N ILE A 80 -10.94 -14.62 2.84
CA ILE A 80 -10.66 -13.73 3.96
C ILE A 80 -11.46 -12.45 3.75
N ARG A 81 -12.22 -12.05 4.77
CA ARG A 81 -13.20 -10.95 4.71
C ARG A 81 -12.86 -9.93 5.78
N ASN A 82 -12.48 -8.73 5.38
CA ASN A 82 -12.31 -7.63 6.35
C ASN A 82 -13.70 -7.14 6.77
N GLU A 83 -14.00 -7.16 8.07
CA GLU A 83 -15.25 -6.59 8.60
C GLU A 83 -15.09 -5.09 8.85
N ASP A 84 -13.91 -4.69 9.32
CA ASP A 84 -13.49 -3.31 9.43
C ASP A 84 -12.42 -3.03 8.35
N CYS A 85 -12.48 -1.85 7.74
CA CYS A 85 -11.55 -1.50 6.66
C CYS A 85 -10.29 -0.80 7.18
N GLU A 86 -10.34 -0.29 8.42
CA GLU A 86 -9.32 0.61 8.96
C GLU A 86 -8.77 0.09 10.27
N LEU A 87 -7.49 0.39 10.51
CA LEU A 87 -6.81 0.10 11.76
C LEU A 87 -6.17 1.39 12.26
N THR A 88 -6.59 1.86 13.44
CA THR A 88 -6.05 3.08 14.05
C THR A 88 -5.03 2.72 15.14
N PRO A 89 -3.76 3.13 15.04
CA PRO A 89 -2.78 2.95 16.11
C PRO A 89 -3.26 3.54 17.45
N GLY A 90 -3.33 2.69 18.46
CA GLY A 90 -3.87 3.03 19.78
C GLY A 90 -5.40 3.21 19.83
N GLY A 91 -6.12 2.83 18.78
CA GLY A 91 -7.57 2.80 18.69
C GLY A 91 -8.19 1.44 19.04
N PRO A 92 -9.49 1.24 18.75
CA PRO A 92 -10.14 -0.06 18.93
C PRO A 92 -9.60 -1.11 17.93
N PRO A 93 -9.69 -2.43 18.24
CA PRO A 93 -9.26 -3.47 17.31
C PRO A 93 -10.12 -3.53 16.04
N ALA A 94 -9.47 -3.73 14.88
CA ALA A 94 -10.11 -3.95 13.59
C ALA A 94 -10.43 -5.44 13.38
N ARG A 95 -11.62 -5.76 12.88
CA ARG A 95 -12.16 -7.12 12.75
C ARG A 95 -12.06 -7.67 11.33
N PHE A 96 -11.90 -8.99 11.23
CA PHE A 96 -11.91 -9.74 9.98
C PHE A 96 -12.30 -11.20 10.21
N GLY A 97 -12.75 -11.87 9.16
CA GLY A 97 -13.14 -13.27 9.16
C GLY A 97 -12.30 -14.10 8.19
N VAL A 98 -11.93 -15.31 8.60
CA VAL A 98 -11.28 -16.31 7.73
C VAL A 98 -12.24 -17.47 7.53
N GLU A 99 -12.65 -17.70 6.29
CA GLU A 99 -13.56 -18.77 5.88
C GLU A 99 -12.74 -19.99 5.47
N VAL A 100 -12.97 -21.12 6.15
CA VAL A 100 -12.27 -22.38 5.93
C VAL A 100 -13.29 -23.46 5.60
N THR A 101 -13.06 -24.22 4.54
CA THR A 101 -13.89 -25.35 4.14
C THR A 101 -13.15 -26.65 4.38
N ASN A 102 -13.83 -27.65 4.95
CA ASN A 102 -13.42 -29.04 4.97
C ASN A 102 -14.25 -29.83 3.96
N PRO A 103 -13.72 -30.10 2.76
CA PRO A 103 -14.45 -30.86 1.75
C PRO A 103 -14.50 -32.37 2.04
N THR A 104 -13.77 -32.86 3.06
CA THR A 104 -13.62 -34.28 3.31
C THR A 104 -14.83 -34.89 4.02
N GLY A 105 -14.98 -36.21 3.91
CA GLY A 105 -15.95 -37.00 4.67
C GLY A 105 -15.59 -37.22 6.15
N ARG A 106 -14.52 -36.60 6.66
CA ARG A 106 -14.03 -36.78 8.04
C ARG A 106 -13.94 -35.43 8.77
N ALA A 107 -14.09 -35.45 10.10
CA ALA A 107 -13.83 -34.26 10.90
C ALA A 107 -12.33 -33.95 10.93
N VAL A 108 -11.99 -32.66 10.94
CA VAL A 108 -10.61 -32.18 10.93
C VAL A 108 -10.38 -31.21 12.09
N ARG A 109 -9.23 -31.35 12.75
CA ARG A 109 -8.67 -30.35 13.67
C ARG A 109 -7.53 -29.67 12.95
N ALA A 110 -7.63 -28.36 12.81
CA ALA A 110 -6.64 -27.52 12.16
C ALA A 110 -6.33 -26.30 13.02
N GLY A 111 -5.32 -25.55 12.64
CA GLY A 111 -4.97 -24.26 13.23
C GLY A 111 -4.79 -23.20 12.16
N LEU A 112 -5.23 -21.97 12.41
CA LEU A 112 -4.85 -20.82 11.60
C LEU A 112 -3.64 -20.14 12.22
N SER A 113 -2.59 -19.93 11.43
CA SER A 113 -1.46 -19.07 11.81
C SER A 113 -1.39 -17.85 10.90
N PHE A 114 -0.77 -16.80 11.44
CA PHE A 114 -0.60 -15.52 10.78
C PHE A 114 0.88 -15.13 10.81
N THR A 115 1.41 -14.75 9.66
CA THR A 115 2.73 -14.15 9.54
C THR A 115 2.59 -12.70 9.12
N LEU A 116 3.22 -11.78 9.83
CA LEU A 116 3.05 -10.34 9.60
C LEU A 116 4.41 -9.64 9.62
N PRO A 117 4.70 -8.73 8.69
CA PRO A 117 5.85 -7.85 8.85
C PRO A 117 5.67 -6.97 10.09
N TRP A 118 6.71 -6.85 10.90
CA TRP A 118 6.62 -6.15 12.18
C TRP A 118 7.96 -5.57 12.59
N GLY A 119 7.99 -4.31 12.99
CA GLY A 119 9.21 -3.62 13.45
C GLY A 119 9.21 -3.24 14.93
N LEU A 120 8.15 -3.57 15.68
CA LEU A 120 8.01 -3.27 17.11
C LEU A 120 8.13 -4.54 17.96
N LYS A 121 7.98 -4.45 19.28
CA LYS A 121 8.02 -5.65 20.12
C LYS A 121 6.85 -6.59 19.81
N ALA A 122 7.09 -7.89 19.91
CA ALA A 122 6.09 -8.93 19.60
C ALA A 122 4.81 -8.80 20.46
N ASP A 123 4.96 -8.43 21.73
CA ASP A 123 3.87 -8.27 22.70
C ASP A 123 3.08 -6.96 22.53
N GLU A 124 3.50 -6.06 21.65
CA GLU A 124 2.75 -4.84 21.34
C GLU A 124 1.67 -5.09 20.28
N LEU A 125 1.82 -6.11 19.42
CA LEU A 125 0.76 -6.55 18.53
C LEU A 125 -0.28 -7.36 19.31
N ARG A 126 -1.56 -7.03 19.14
CA ARG A 126 -2.68 -7.77 19.73
C ARG A 126 -3.53 -8.36 18.62
N LEU A 127 -3.26 -9.63 18.30
CA LEU A 127 -4.11 -10.44 17.43
C LEU A 127 -4.97 -11.37 18.28
N GLU A 128 -6.27 -11.43 18.02
CA GLU A 128 -7.22 -12.21 18.82
C GLU A 128 -8.19 -12.97 17.92
N TYR A 129 -8.62 -14.15 18.37
CA TYR A 129 -9.68 -14.94 17.74
C TYR A 129 -10.87 -15.08 18.68
N HIS A 130 -12.06 -15.29 18.13
CA HIS A 130 -13.28 -15.51 18.90
C HIS A 130 -13.76 -16.96 18.79
N ASP A 131 -14.04 -17.59 19.93
CA ASP A 131 -14.67 -18.90 20.03
C ASP A 131 -15.93 -18.86 20.92
N ASP A 132 -16.43 -20.01 21.37
CA ASP A 132 -17.64 -20.10 22.20
C ASP A 132 -17.45 -19.50 23.62
N ALA A 133 -16.20 -19.36 24.08
CA ALA A 133 -15.85 -18.79 25.38
C ALA A 133 -15.52 -17.30 25.32
N GLY A 134 -15.27 -16.74 24.12
CA GLY A 134 -15.07 -15.31 23.90
C GLY A 134 -13.82 -15.02 23.07
N TRP A 135 -13.23 -13.83 23.30
CA TRP A 135 -12.01 -13.38 22.62
C TRP A 135 -10.76 -13.89 23.34
N HIS A 136 -9.87 -14.53 22.58
CA HIS A 136 -8.59 -15.04 23.07
C HIS A 136 -7.45 -14.40 22.30
N ARG A 137 -6.41 -13.98 23.02
CA ARG A 137 -5.21 -13.39 22.43
C ARG A 137 -4.27 -14.47 21.94
N LEU A 138 -3.81 -14.33 20.71
CA LEU A 138 -2.75 -15.15 20.15
C LEU A 138 -1.39 -14.63 20.62
N THR A 139 -0.54 -15.55 21.09
CA THR A 139 0.88 -15.30 21.29
C THR A 139 1.54 -15.02 19.94
N MET A 140 2.40 -13.99 19.89
CA MET A 140 3.20 -13.66 18.72
C MET A 140 4.68 -13.89 19.03
N THR A 141 5.41 -14.49 18.08
CA THR A 141 6.84 -14.78 18.20
C THR A 141 7.56 -14.31 16.94
N TRP A 142 8.81 -13.84 17.06
CA TRP A 142 9.62 -13.54 15.89
C TRP A 142 9.91 -14.80 15.08
N ILE A 143 9.88 -14.69 13.75
CA ILE A 143 10.32 -15.78 12.86
C ILE A 143 11.83 -16.01 13.02
N SER A 144 12.58 -14.92 13.16
CA SER A 144 14.01 -14.93 13.46
C SER A 144 14.27 -13.90 14.56
N GLU A 145 14.89 -14.33 15.66
CA GLU A 145 15.31 -13.40 16.72
C GLU A 145 16.48 -12.52 16.27
N ASP A 146 17.29 -13.02 15.32
CA ASP A 146 18.46 -12.31 14.79
C ASP A 146 18.08 -11.28 13.71
N GLU A 147 16.94 -11.50 13.02
CA GLU A 147 16.40 -10.63 11.96
C GLU A 147 14.90 -10.43 12.19
N PRO A 148 14.50 -9.51 13.10
CA PRO A 148 13.11 -9.29 13.48
C PRO A 148 12.35 -8.53 12.40
N GLU A 149 12.16 -9.17 11.25
CA GLU A 149 11.43 -8.60 10.11
C GLU A 149 9.94 -8.98 10.15
N ALA A 150 9.61 -10.12 10.78
CA ALA A 150 8.26 -10.66 10.81
C ALA A 150 7.91 -11.43 12.07
N LEU A 151 6.68 -11.26 12.53
CA LEU A 151 6.05 -12.06 13.58
C LEU A 151 5.30 -13.23 12.97
N HIS A 152 5.23 -14.31 13.74
CA HIS A 152 4.39 -15.48 13.54
C HIS A 152 3.47 -15.65 14.75
N SER A 153 2.20 -15.96 14.52
CA SER A 153 1.24 -16.24 15.59
C SER A 153 1.26 -17.71 16.01
N GLU A 154 0.88 -17.98 17.24
CA GLU A 154 0.39 -19.32 17.60
C GLU A 154 -0.87 -19.69 16.79
N LEU A 155 -1.22 -20.98 16.82
CA LEU A 155 -2.36 -21.51 16.08
C LEU A 155 -3.69 -21.13 16.74
N ALA A 156 -4.53 -20.38 16.02
CA ALA A 156 -5.94 -20.24 16.36
C ALA A 156 -6.69 -21.53 16.01
N PRO A 157 -7.34 -22.22 16.97
CA PRO A 157 -7.92 -23.53 16.73
C PRO A 157 -9.13 -23.47 15.80
N VAL A 158 -9.14 -24.37 14.80
CA VAL A 158 -10.25 -24.53 13.87
C VAL A 158 -10.72 -25.99 13.89
N ARG A 159 -12.01 -26.19 14.18
CA ARG A 159 -12.66 -27.51 14.16
C ARG A 159 -13.71 -27.52 13.08
N LEU A 160 -13.57 -28.44 12.13
CA LEU A 160 -14.44 -28.58 10.97
C LEU A 160 -15.05 -29.99 10.95
N ARG A 161 -16.37 -30.05 10.82
CA ARG A 161 -17.12 -31.27 10.52
C ARG A 161 -16.92 -31.67 9.05
N PRO A 162 -17.28 -32.90 8.67
CA PRO A 162 -17.32 -33.30 7.26
C PRO A 162 -18.16 -32.31 6.43
N HIS A 163 -17.63 -31.88 5.29
CA HIS A 163 -18.29 -30.95 4.35
C HIS A 163 -18.72 -29.59 4.94
N GLU A 164 -18.12 -29.16 6.06
CA GLU A 164 -18.43 -27.89 6.69
C GLU A 164 -17.59 -26.75 6.10
N THR A 165 -18.23 -25.59 5.91
CA THR A 165 -17.56 -24.31 5.76
C THR A 165 -17.81 -23.49 7.01
N ARG A 166 -16.74 -22.98 7.63
CA ARG A 166 -16.80 -22.22 8.88
C ARG A 166 -16.03 -20.91 8.74
N THR A 167 -16.58 -19.85 9.31
CA THR A 167 -15.89 -18.56 9.45
C THR A 167 -15.31 -18.43 10.86
N SER A 168 -13.99 -18.30 10.96
CA SER A 168 -13.28 -17.90 12.18
C SER A 168 -13.27 -16.38 12.26
N ARG A 169 -13.77 -15.80 13.37
CA ARG A 169 -13.77 -14.35 13.59
C ARG A 169 -12.50 -13.95 14.33
N LEU A 170 -11.81 -12.95 13.82
CA LEU A 170 -10.56 -12.42 14.35
C LEU A 170 -10.62 -10.90 14.48
N ARG A 171 -9.74 -10.34 15.31
CA ARG A 171 -9.50 -8.90 15.37
C ARG A 171 -8.06 -8.59 15.70
N VAL A 172 -7.59 -7.42 15.27
CA VAL A 172 -6.22 -6.96 15.46
C VAL A 172 -6.18 -5.54 15.99
N ALA A 173 -5.30 -5.27 16.95
CA ALA A 173 -4.98 -3.93 17.43
C ALA A 173 -3.47 -3.72 17.44
N VAL A 174 -3.04 -2.49 17.10
CA VAL A 174 -1.64 -2.08 17.06
C VAL A 174 -1.41 -0.92 18.04
N PRO A 175 -0.22 -0.81 18.65
CA PRO A 175 0.05 0.18 19.68
C PRO A 175 0.01 1.59 19.08
N ARG A 176 -0.17 2.63 19.93
CA ARG A 176 -0.13 4.04 19.48
C ARG A 176 1.20 4.41 18.82
N THR A 177 2.28 3.74 19.21
CA THR A 177 3.63 3.90 18.67
C THR A 177 3.81 3.27 17.30
N TYR A 178 2.83 2.55 16.76
CA TYR A 178 2.92 1.97 15.42
C TYR A 178 2.77 3.06 14.35
N HIS A 179 3.78 3.14 13.48
CA HIS A 179 3.89 4.15 12.43
C HIS A 179 4.47 3.57 11.13
N ASP A 180 4.43 2.24 10.99
CA ASP A 180 5.04 1.56 9.86
C ASP A 180 4.06 1.39 8.71
N GLY A 181 4.40 1.97 7.56
CA GLY A 181 3.61 1.90 6.34
C GLY A 181 2.19 2.45 6.47
N VAL A 182 1.36 2.04 5.52
CA VAL A 182 0.01 2.61 5.28
C VAL A 182 -1.07 1.56 5.17
N ASN A 183 -0.61 0.31 5.10
CA ASN A 183 -1.43 -0.86 5.16
C ASN A 183 -0.84 -1.76 6.24
N PHE A 184 -1.70 -2.30 7.09
CA PHE A 184 -1.37 -3.48 7.87
C PHE A 184 -1.77 -4.70 7.05
N TRP A 185 -0.87 -5.65 6.83
CA TRP A 185 -1.19 -6.90 6.16
C TRP A 185 -0.61 -8.10 6.88
N ALA A 186 -1.21 -9.26 6.65
CA ALA A 186 -0.72 -10.55 7.13
C ALA A 186 -0.73 -11.58 6.00
N ARG A 187 0.01 -12.67 6.14
CA ARG A 187 -0.21 -13.93 5.42
C ARG A 187 -0.92 -14.90 6.36
N THR A 188 -1.96 -15.57 5.88
CA THR A 188 -2.70 -16.56 6.68
C THR A 188 -2.40 -17.96 6.16
N ARG A 189 -2.14 -18.90 7.06
CA ARG A 189 -1.91 -20.31 6.76
C ARG A 189 -2.87 -21.18 7.57
N LEU A 190 -3.37 -22.23 6.94
CA LEU A 190 -4.09 -23.32 7.60
C LEU A 190 -3.13 -24.49 7.81
N ASP A 191 -2.88 -24.82 9.07
CA ASP A 191 -2.05 -25.92 9.52
C ASP A 191 -2.94 -27.12 9.90
N LEU A 192 -2.72 -28.27 9.26
CA LEU A 192 -3.48 -29.50 9.51
C LEU A 192 -2.84 -30.40 10.59
N GLY A 193 -1.71 -29.99 11.17
CA GLY A 193 -1.00 -30.68 12.24
C GLY A 193 -0.20 -31.91 11.79
N ASP A 194 -0.13 -32.18 10.49
CA ASP A 194 0.63 -33.30 9.92
C ASP A 194 1.75 -32.76 9.01
N PRO A 195 3.03 -32.87 9.39
CA PRO A 195 4.15 -32.36 8.61
C PRO A 195 4.33 -33.06 7.24
N SER A 196 3.64 -34.19 7.00
CA SER A 196 3.60 -34.84 5.68
C SER A 196 2.65 -34.16 4.70
N HIS A 197 1.73 -33.33 5.18
CA HIS A 197 0.82 -32.55 4.35
C HIS A 197 1.53 -31.26 3.93
N ARG A 198 2.35 -31.35 2.87
CA ARG A 198 2.98 -30.17 2.24
C ARG A 198 1.97 -29.24 1.55
N ASP A 199 0.69 -29.58 1.56
CA ASP A 199 -0.43 -28.83 0.96
C ASP A 199 -1.14 -27.93 1.98
N ASP A 200 -0.37 -27.23 2.83
CA ASP A 200 -0.95 -26.22 3.71
C ASP A 200 -1.56 -25.10 2.87
N SER A 201 -2.86 -24.88 3.05
CA SER A 201 -3.56 -23.79 2.38
C SER A 201 -3.05 -22.46 2.92
N SER A 202 -2.49 -21.64 2.03
CA SER A 202 -2.08 -20.27 2.35
C SER A 202 -2.86 -19.26 1.51
N ALA A 203 -3.13 -18.11 2.10
CA ALA A 203 -3.79 -17.00 1.44
C ALA A 203 -3.18 -15.67 1.90
N PRO A 204 -3.21 -14.62 1.06
CA PRO A 204 -3.06 -13.25 1.54
C PRO A 204 -4.06 -13.01 2.68
N GLY A 205 -3.57 -12.59 3.84
CA GLY A 205 -4.36 -12.32 5.03
C GLY A 205 -5.14 -11.01 4.95
N PRO A 206 -5.70 -10.52 6.08
CA PRO A 206 -6.40 -9.24 6.10
C PRO A 206 -5.46 -8.09 5.70
N VAL A 207 -6.05 -7.07 5.09
CA VAL A 207 -5.36 -5.83 4.72
C VAL A 207 -6.18 -4.66 5.25
N PHE A 208 -5.62 -3.87 6.16
CA PHE A 208 -6.27 -2.68 6.73
C PHE A 208 -5.52 -1.41 6.32
N ALA A 209 -6.25 -0.33 6.10
CA ALA A 209 -5.67 0.99 5.92
C ALA A 209 -5.33 1.53 7.30
N LEU A 210 -4.10 2.03 7.45
CA LEU A 210 -3.67 2.61 8.71
C LEU A 210 -4.17 4.05 8.81
N ASN A 211 -4.97 4.31 9.82
CA ASN A 211 -5.32 5.66 10.22
C ASN A 211 -4.15 6.31 10.98
N PRO A 212 -4.11 7.65 11.08
CA PRO A 212 -3.11 8.33 11.87
C PRO A 212 -3.32 7.92 13.34
N PRO A 213 -2.24 7.80 14.13
CA PRO A 213 -2.34 7.52 15.55
C PRO A 213 -3.32 8.47 16.26
N VAL A 214 -4.03 7.97 17.28
CA VAL A 214 -4.92 8.80 18.09
C VAL A 214 -4.17 10.01 18.65
N GLY A 215 -4.66 11.21 18.36
CA GLY A 215 -4.06 12.49 18.78
C GLY A 215 -3.09 13.11 17.77
N THR A 216 -2.95 12.56 16.56
CA THR A 216 -2.15 13.16 15.49
C THR A 216 -2.76 14.51 15.07
N PRO A 217 -1.96 15.59 14.90
CA PRO A 217 -2.46 16.93 14.62
C PRO A 217 -2.93 17.12 13.18
N VAL A 218 -2.88 16.08 12.36
CA VAL A 218 -3.33 16.09 10.97
C VAL A 218 -4.16 14.87 10.68
N ASN A 219 -5.11 15.04 9.78
CA ASN A 219 -5.90 13.95 9.23
C ASN A 219 -6.23 14.21 7.77
N LEU A 220 -6.55 13.14 7.06
CA LEU A 220 -6.87 13.13 5.65
C LEU A 220 -8.13 12.28 5.46
N THR A 221 -9.12 12.83 4.75
CA THR A 221 -10.35 12.12 4.39
C THR A 221 -10.44 12.11 2.87
N LEU A 222 -10.34 10.91 2.31
CA LEU A 222 -10.46 10.67 0.89
C LEU A 222 -11.94 10.33 0.55
N PRO A 223 -12.35 10.38 -0.73
CA PRO A 223 -13.73 10.08 -1.12
C PRO A 223 -13.93 8.57 -1.24
N GLU A 224 -15.07 8.05 -0.78
CA GLU A 224 -15.37 6.61 -0.69
C GLU A 224 -15.24 5.82 -2.00
N ARG A 225 -15.19 6.49 -3.15
CA ARG A 225 -15.15 5.85 -4.47
C ARG A 225 -13.73 5.84 -5.02
N ARG A 226 -13.40 4.76 -5.75
CA ARG A 226 -12.15 4.67 -6.54
C ARG A 226 -12.02 5.87 -7.47
N VAL A 227 -10.82 6.45 -7.52
CA VAL A 227 -10.50 7.62 -8.33
C VAL A 227 -10.28 7.19 -9.78
N PRO A 228 -11.06 7.71 -10.75
CA PRO A 228 -10.89 7.33 -12.15
C PRO A 228 -9.62 7.95 -12.75
N VAL A 229 -8.78 7.13 -13.36
CA VAL A 229 -7.67 7.61 -14.19
C VAL A 229 -8.21 8.18 -15.49
N GLY A 230 -7.78 9.39 -15.86
CA GLY A 230 -8.28 10.11 -17.04
C GLY A 230 -9.69 10.67 -16.88
N GLY A 231 -10.28 10.57 -15.68
CA GLY A 231 -11.63 11.02 -15.36
C GLY A 231 -11.74 12.45 -14.85
N ALA A 232 -12.94 12.75 -14.35
CA ALA A 232 -13.21 14.01 -13.66
C ALA A 232 -12.32 14.14 -12.41
N PRO A 233 -11.91 15.37 -12.02
CA PRO A 233 -11.14 15.55 -10.83
C PRO A 233 -11.90 15.09 -9.58
N VAL A 234 -11.18 14.53 -8.62
CA VAL A 234 -11.72 14.02 -7.38
C VAL A 234 -11.43 14.98 -6.24
N GLU A 235 -12.46 15.36 -5.50
CA GLU A 235 -12.33 16.24 -4.32
C GLU A 235 -12.13 15.45 -3.05
N PHE A 236 -11.29 15.96 -2.15
CA PHE A 236 -11.04 15.37 -0.83
C PHE A 236 -10.68 16.46 0.17
N THR A 237 -10.68 16.12 1.46
CA THR A 237 -10.37 17.08 2.53
C THR A 237 -9.20 16.61 3.37
N ALA A 238 -8.40 17.56 3.84
CA ALA A 238 -7.42 17.32 4.90
C ALA A 238 -7.64 18.31 6.03
N THR A 239 -7.55 17.84 7.26
CA THR A 239 -7.76 18.65 8.46
C THR A 239 -6.47 18.78 9.23
N VAL A 240 -6.20 19.96 9.76
CA VAL A 240 -5.14 20.22 10.72
C VAL A 240 -5.80 20.63 12.02
N ASP A 241 -5.42 19.97 13.11
CA ASP A 241 -5.86 20.25 14.48
C ASP A 241 -4.67 20.31 15.42
N ASN A 242 -4.24 21.52 15.76
CA ASN A 242 -3.13 21.75 16.67
C ASN A 242 -3.58 21.64 18.13
N THR A 243 -3.72 20.40 18.60
CA THR A 243 -4.07 20.07 19.99
C THR A 243 -2.89 20.11 20.96
N THR A 244 -1.67 20.38 20.47
CA THR A 244 -0.43 20.33 21.28
C THR A 244 -0.34 21.44 22.34
N GLY A 245 -1.21 22.45 22.27
CA GLY A 245 -1.18 23.64 23.13
C GLY A 245 -0.02 24.60 22.82
N ARG A 246 0.82 24.30 21.82
CA ARG A 246 1.95 25.15 21.39
C ARG A 246 1.60 25.90 20.11
N SER A 247 2.11 27.13 19.98
CA SER A 247 2.00 27.89 18.73
C SER A 247 3.25 27.69 17.87
N TYR A 248 3.06 27.33 16.60
CA TYR A 248 4.13 27.21 15.61
C TYR A 248 4.20 28.46 14.75
N ARG A 249 5.37 29.11 14.72
CA ARG A 249 5.54 30.37 13.95
C ARG A 249 5.69 30.13 12.44
N ARG A 250 6.30 29.01 12.07
CA ARG A 250 6.51 28.59 10.68
C ARG A 250 6.21 27.10 10.57
N ALA A 251 4.96 26.79 10.25
CA ALA A 251 4.54 25.43 9.97
C ALA A 251 4.36 25.25 8.47
N GLY A 252 4.88 24.13 7.95
CA GLY A 252 4.67 23.67 6.59
C GLY A 252 3.61 22.59 6.54
N LEU A 253 2.74 22.64 5.54
CA LEU A 253 1.88 21.53 5.18
C LEU A 253 2.37 20.98 3.86
N ASP A 254 2.58 19.68 3.82
CA ASP A 254 3.03 18.98 2.62
C ASP A 254 2.05 17.84 2.35
N LEU A 255 1.42 17.85 1.17
CA LEU A 255 0.67 16.73 0.63
C LEU A 255 1.60 15.94 -0.29
N GLY A 256 1.79 14.66 -0.02
CA GLY A 256 2.61 13.76 -0.82
C GLY A 256 1.80 12.70 -1.56
N ILE A 257 2.19 12.36 -2.78
CA ILE A 257 1.65 11.22 -3.54
C ILE A 257 2.81 10.33 -3.95
N ASP A 258 2.86 9.12 -3.42
CA ASP A 258 3.92 8.17 -3.72
C ASP A 258 3.68 7.45 -5.03
N PHE A 259 4.77 6.98 -5.64
CA PHE A 259 4.86 6.33 -6.94
C PHE A 259 4.03 7.02 -8.04
N ALA A 260 4.04 8.35 -8.08
CA ALA A 260 3.26 9.18 -9.01
C ALA A 260 4.17 10.06 -9.87
N ALA A 261 3.82 10.22 -11.15
CA ALA A 261 4.55 11.09 -12.05
C ALA A 261 3.96 12.52 -12.03
N ALA A 262 4.75 13.52 -11.62
CA ALA A 262 4.29 14.89 -11.39
C ALA A 262 3.66 15.57 -12.63
N ASP A 263 4.11 15.20 -13.82
CA ASP A 263 3.63 15.68 -15.12
C ASP A 263 2.30 15.04 -15.56
N HIS A 264 1.95 13.89 -14.99
CA HIS A 264 0.69 13.18 -15.23
C HIS A 264 -0.38 13.46 -14.16
N LEU A 265 -0.10 14.32 -13.17
CA LEU A 265 -1.05 14.66 -12.12
C LEU A 265 -1.30 16.18 -12.02
N ARG A 266 -2.51 16.54 -11.58
CA ARG A 266 -2.87 17.93 -11.25
C ARG A 266 -3.50 17.95 -9.88
N LEU A 267 -2.91 18.73 -8.98
CA LEU A 267 -3.45 18.97 -7.65
C LEU A 267 -3.83 20.44 -7.49
N GLU A 268 -4.99 20.66 -6.89
CA GLU A 268 -5.54 21.99 -6.62
C GLU A 268 -6.03 22.08 -5.18
N VAL A 269 -5.98 23.29 -4.62
CA VAL A 269 -6.54 23.63 -3.31
C VAL A 269 -7.63 24.68 -3.48
N PHE A 270 -8.74 24.52 -2.75
CA PHE A 270 -9.79 25.53 -2.70
C PHE A 270 -9.41 26.63 -1.71
N ARG A 271 -9.23 27.86 -2.18
CA ARG A 271 -8.96 29.04 -1.34
C ARG A 271 -9.55 30.29 -1.99
N GLY A 272 -9.99 31.24 -1.18
CA GLY A 272 -10.52 32.52 -1.70
C GLY A 272 -11.73 32.39 -2.64
N GLY A 273 -12.53 31.32 -2.50
CA GLY A 273 -13.69 31.07 -3.36
C GLY A 273 -13.39 30.38 -4.70
N GLY A 274 -12.15 29.96 -4.95
CA GLY A 274 -11.76 29.31 -6.19
C GLY A 274 -10.77 28.17 -6.03
N TRP A 275 -10.59 27.39 -7.10
CA TRP A 275 -9.58 26.33 -7.19
C TRP A 275 -8.25 26.90 -7.68
N HIS A 276 -7.19 26.66 -6.93
CA HIS A 276 -5.83 27.10 -7.28
C HIS A 276 -4.92 25.90 -7.46
N ARG A 277 -4.22 25.86 -8.60
CA ARG A 277 -3.22 24.82 -8.88
C ARG A 277 -2.06 24.94 -7.90
N LEU A 278 -1.69 23.81 -7.31
CA LEU A 278 -0.49 23.68 -6.50
C LEU A 278 0.71 23.34 -7.38
N THR A 279 1.86 23.89 -7.01
CA THR A 279 3.14 23.49 -7.61
C THR A 279 3.52 22.14 -7.03
N LEU A 280 3.76 21.19 -7.93
CA LEU A 280 4.22 19.85 -7.62
C LEU A 280 5.75 19.85 -7.68
N ARG A 281 6.40 19.27 -6.68
CA ARG A 281 7.84 19.02 -6.68
C ARG A 281 8.08 17.52 -6.52
N ALA A 282 9.01 16.96 -7.31
CA ALA A 282 9.52 15.62 -7.02
C ALA A 282 10.28 15.69 -5.69
N ALA A 283 9.95 14.80 -4.76
CA ALA A 283 10.71 14.63 -3.52
C ALA A 283 11.78 13.54 -3.67
N ASP A 284 11.45 12.48 -4.42
CA ASP A 284 12.37 11.45 -4.89
C ASP A 284 11.90 10.94 -6.26
N ASP A 285 12.50 9.84 -6.76
CA ASP A 285 12.17 9.24 -8.06
C ASP A 285 10.75 8.68 -8.15
N HIS A 286 10.04 8.61 -7.03
CA HIS A 286 8.73 8.00 -6.91
C HIS A 286 7.70 8.92 -6.26
N SER A 287 8.06 9.91 -5.44
CA SER A 287 7.13 10.72 -4.67
C SER A 287 7.01 12.16 -5.16
N VAL A 288 5.79 12.69 -5.12
CA VAL A 288 5.48 14.08 -5.48
C VAL A 288 4.90 14.81 -4.29
N LEU A 289 5.50 15.94 -3.91
CA LEU A 289 5.01 16.81 -2.85
C LEU A 289 4.35 18.08 -3.39
N ALA A 290 3.36 18.59 -2.66
CA ALA A 290 2.72 19.86 -2.90
C ALA A 290 2.37 20.53 -1.58
N SER A 291 2.64 21.83 -1.45
CA SER A 291 2.35 22.58 -0.23
C SER A 291 1.17 23.55 -0.45
N PRO A 292 0.02 23.40 0.23
CA PRO A 292 -1.06 24.40 0.16
C PRO A 292 -0.66 25.72 0.82
N THR A 293 0.24 25.65 1.80
CA THR A 293 0.80 26.79 2.52
C THR A 293 2.28 26.53 2.78
N ALA A 294 3.14 27.43 2.31
CA ALA A 294 4.53 27.49 2.76
C ALA A 294 4.58 28.46 3.95
N ASP A 295 5.02 27.98 5.11
CA ASP A 295 5.28 28.78 6.32
C ASP A 295 4.08 29.54 6.88
N ALA A 296 3.01 28.82 7.21
CA ALA A 296 1.87 29.38 7.92
C ALA A 296 2.14 29.46 9.44
N ALA A 297 1.64 30.51 10.09
CA ALA A 297 1.54 30.54 11.54
C ALA A 297 0.38 29.65 11.98
N MET A 298 0.65 28.71 12.89
CA MET A 298 -0.36 27.83 13.49
C MET A 298 -0.42 28.08 14.99
N PRO A 299 -1.35 28.92 15.48
CA PRO A 299 -1.53 29.12 16.91
C PRO A 299 -1.94 27.83 17.63
N ALA A 300 -1.79 27.80 18.96
CA ALA A 300 -2.36 26.75 19.78
C ALA A 300 -3.89 26.67 19.56
N GLY A 301 -4.43 25.45 19.42
CA GLY A 301 -5.85 25.24 19.12
C GLY A 301 -6.26 25.58 17.68
N TYR A 302 -5.28 25.77 16.77
CA TYR A 302 -5.56 25.97 15.35
C TYR A 302 -6.31 24.77 14.77
N HIS A 303 -7.48 25.01 14.19
CA HIS A 303 -8.23 24.03 13.43
C HIS A 303 -8.54 24.57 12.03
N HIS A 304 -8.22 23.80 10.99
CA HIS A 304 -8.55 24.16 9.62
C HIS A 304 -8.81 22.93 8.76
N THR A 305 -9.79 23.04 7.86
CA THR A 305 -10.08 22.02 6.85
C THR A 305 -9.72 22.57 5.47
N TYR A 306 -8.73 21.96 4.84
CA TYR A 306 -8.36 22.19 3.46
C TYR A 306 -9.22 21.32 2.55
N ARG A 307 -9.71 21.90 1.46
CA ARG A 307 -10.34 21.15 0.36
C ARG A 307 -9.36 21.07 -0.80
N PHE A 308 -9.15 19.87 -1.30
CA PHE A 308 -8.27 19.58 -2.42
C PHE A 308 -9.04 18.96 -3.56
N ARG A 309 -8.46 19.04 -4.76
CA ARG A 309 -8.95 18.38 -5.96
C ARG A 309 -7.77 17.77 -6.72
N LEU A 310 -7.84 16.47 -6.97
CA LEU A 310 -6.83 15.69 -7.66
C LEU A 310 -7.35 15.22 -9.03
N THR A 311 -6.58 15.44 -10.08
CA THR A 311 -6.81 14.87 -11.40
C THR A 311 -5.65 13.95 -11.75
N LEU A 312 -5.97 12.70 -12.11
CA LEU A 312 -5.03 11.69 -12.56
C LEU A 312 -5.17 11.52 -14.07
N ARG A 313 -4.08 11.61 -14.84
CA ARG A 313 -4.07 11.28 -16.27
C ARG A 313 -3.70 9.81 -16.47
N PRO A 314 -4.06 9.18 -17.61
CA PRO A 314 -3.51 7.88 -17.97
C PRO A 314 -1.99 7.86 -17.78
N GLY A 315 -1.51 6.84 -17.07
CA GLY A 315 -0.09 6.67 -16.75
C GLY A 315 0.38 7.38 -15.48
N SER A 316 -0.46 8.17 -14.81
CA SER A 316 -0.05 8.87 -13.58
C SER A 316 0.28 7.93 -12.43
N VAL A 317 -0.32 6.74 -12.45
CA VAL A 317 -0.28 5.75 -11.38
C VAL A 317 -0.41 4.35 -11.98
N GLN A 318 0.32 3.40 -11.41
CA GLN A 318 0.32 2.00 -11.83
C GLN A 318 -0.39 1.08 -10.84
N ASN A 319 -0.61 1.52 -9.60
CA ASN A 319 -1.29 0.79 -8.54
C ASN A 319 -1.96 1.79 -7.60
N ASP A 320 -2.68 1.29 -6.60
CA ASP A 320 -3.15 2.13 -5.52
C ASP A 320 -1.97 2.86 -4.87
N LYS A 321 -2.11 4.17 -4.68
CA LYS A 321 -1.00 5.03 -4.23
C LYS A 321 -1.15 5.42 -2.78
N LEU A 322 -0.03 5.80 -2.19
CA LEU A 322 -0.06 6.43 -0.89
C LEU A 322 -0.21 7.95 -1.03
N LEU A 323 -1.31 8.49 -0.51
CA LEU A 323 -1.45 9.92 -0.23
C LEU A 323 -1.03 10.20 1.21
N SER A 324 -0.08 11.11 1.40
CA SER A 324 0.36 11.60 2.70
C SER A 324 -0.02 13.06 2.90
N PHE A 325 -0.30 13.46 4.13
CA PHE A 325 -0.50 14.84 4.54
C PHE A 325 0.27 15.09 5.82
N SER A 326 1.39 15.81 5.71
CA SER A 326 2.34 16.05 6.80
C SER A 326 2.25 17.49 7.29
N LEU A 327 2.32 17.65 8.61
CA LEU A 327 2.55 18.91 9.29
C LEU A 327 3.98 18.97 9.79
N ARG A 328 4.73 19.99 9.39
CA ARG A 328 6.15 20.14 9.76
C ARG A 328 6.42 21.46 10.45
N ASP A 329 7.16 21.44 11.55
CA ASP A 329 7.71 22.64 12.20
C ASP A 329 8.99 23.07 11.48
N ARG A 330 8.89 24.12 10.67
CA ARG A 330 10.00 24.71 9.92
C ARG A 330 10.73 25.79 10.70
N THR A 331 10.38 26.05 11.95
CA THR A 331 11.11 27.01 12.79
C THR A 331 12.51 26.53 13.18
N ARG A 332 12.76 25.21 13.12
CA ARG A 332 14.04 24.57 13.48
C ARG A 332 14.98 24.32 12.29
N PHE A 333 14.81 25.05 11.19
CA PHE A 333 15.68 24.93 10.02
C PHE A 333 17.15 25.19 10.40
N GLY A 334 18.05 24.23 10.16
CA GLY A 334 19.50 24.43 10.19
C GLY A 334 20.31 23.86 11.38
N SER A 335 19.73 23.06 12.29
CA SER A 335 20.51 22.42 13.36
C SER A 335 20.76 20.93 13.09
N GLY A 336 21.85 20.60 12.40
CA GLY A 336 22.34 19.22 12.20
C GLY A 336 21.93 18.61 10.86
N ALA A 337 22.92 18.01 10.19
CA ALA A 337 22.79 17.42 8.86
C ALA A 337 21.69 16.34 8.82
N LEU A 338 20.55 16.63 8.17
CA LEU A 338 19.72 15.71 7.35
C LEU A 338 18.26 16.17 7.08
N THR A 339 17.77 17.33 7.54
CA THR A 339 16.37 17.72 7.23
C THR A 339 16.23 19.15 6.71
N SER A 340 16.23 19.30 5.39
CA SER A 340 15.81 20.52 4.68
C SER A 340 14.28 20.75 4.72
N GLU A 341 13.55 20.15 5.66
CA GLU A 341 12.08 20.12 5.63
C GLU A 341 11.40 20.43 6.99
N GLY A 342 12.16 20.66 8.07
CA GLY A 342 11.63 20.90 9.42
C GLY A 342 11.34 19.62 10.22
N ALA A 343 10.95 19.76 11.49
CA ALA A 343 10.59 18.62 12.35
C ALA A 343 9.17 18.14 12.05
N ASP A 344 8.98 16.85 11.77
CA ASP A 344 7.65 16.28 11.57
C ASP A 344 6.85 16.34 12.89
N LEU A 345 5.70 17.00 12.85
CA LEU A 345 4.76 17.12 13.96
C LEU A 345 3.64 16.07 13.86
N GLY A 346 3.51 15.42 12.71
CA GLY A 346 2.52 14.39 12.44
C GLY A 346 2.26 14.28 10.94
N THR A 347 2.15 13.04 10.47
CA THR A 347 1.77 12.73 9.10
C THR A 347 0.55 11.80 9.09
N ALA A 348 -0.44 12.16 8.30
CA ALA A 348 -1.59 11.31 8.00
C ALA A 348 -1.37 10.63 6.65
N TYR A 349 -1.49 9.31 6.62
CA TYR A 349 -1.35 8.50 5.42
C TYR A 349 -2.70 7.91 5.02
N ARG A 350 -3.02 7.87 3.73
CA ARG A 350 -4.19 7.16 3.19
C ARG A 350 -3.89 6.54 1.84
N LYS A 351 -4.43 5.34 1.63
CA LYS A 351 -4.40 4.68 0.33
C LYS A 351 -5.41 5.34 -0.61
N LEU A 352 -4.91 5.86 -1.72
CA LEU A 352 -5.69 6.37 -2.83
C LEU A 352 -6.03 5.19 -3.73
N HIS A 353 -7.27 4.71 -3.65
CA HIS A 353 -7.76 3.67 -4.53
C HIS A 353 -8.04 4.23 -5.91
N VAL A 354 -7.45 3.61 -6.92
CA VAL A 354 -7.52 4.08 -8.30
C VAL A 354 -8.27 3.06 -9.13
N LEU A 355 -9.19 3.52 -9.97
CA LEU A 355 -9.83 2.67 -10.97
C LEU A 355 -8.89 2.55 -12.17
N LEU A 356 -8.20 1.41 -12.23
CA LEU A 356 -7.28 1.03 -13.30
C LEU A 356 -7.95 -0.04 -14.18
N PRO A 357 -7.60 -0.10 -15.48
CA PRO A 357 -7.98 -1.21 -16.33
C PRO A 357 -7.57 -2.56 -15.74
N THR A 358 -8.48 -3.53 -15.77
CA THR A 358 -8.22 -4.91 -15.34
C THR A 358 -7.54 -5.73 -16.44
N VAL A 359 -6.51 -6.49 -16.09
CA VAL A 359 -5.96 -7.58 -16.91
C VAL A 359 -6.05 -8.90 -16.15
N HIS A 360 -6.29 -9.99 -16.87
CA HIS A 360 -6.38 -11.32 -16.29
C HIS A 360 -5.66 -12.34 -17.16
N ILE A 361 -5.01 -13.30 -16.51
CA ILE A 361 -4.36 -14.44 -17.12
C ILE A 361 -5.02 -15.70 -16.56
N ARG A 362 -5.41 -16.61 -17.44
CA ARG A 362 -5.80 -17.98 -17.05
C ARG A 362 -4.61 -18.90 -17.26
N THR A 363 -4.09 -19.39 -16.13
CA THR A 363 -2.93 -20.28 -16.08
C THR A 363 -3.32 -21.69 -16.57
N PRO A 364 -2.55 -22.30 -17.49
CA PRO A 364 -2.75 -23.69 -17.87
C PRO A 364 -2.26 -24.67 -16.79
N GLU A 365 -2.53 -25.96 -17.03
CA GLU A 365 -1.80 -27.05 -16.35
C GLU A 365 -0.30 -26.98 -16.64
N ALA A 366 0.50 -27.67 -15.82
CA ALA A 366 1.96 -27.73 -15.95
C ALA A 366 2.41 -28.18 -17.36
N VAL A 367 3.60 -27.73 -17.78
CA VAL A 367 4.16 -28.02 -19.10
C VAL A 367 5.35 -28.98 -18.98
N THR A 368 5.35 -30.03 -19.80
CA THR A 368 6.52 -30.90 -19.98
C THR A 368 7.31 -30.47 -21.20
N VAL A 369 8.62 -30.31 -21.05
CA VAL A 369 9.53 -29.81 -22.09
C VAL A 369 10.15 -30.98 -22.88
N PRO A 370 10.18 -30.91 -24.22
CA PRO A 370 9.61 -29.85 -25.07
C PRO A 370 8.07 -29.89 -25.08
N GLY A 371 7.44 -28.72 -25.01
CA GLY A 371 5.98 -28.61 -24.90
C GLY A 371 5.46 -27.19 -25.05
N SER A 372 4.17 -26.99 -24.79
CA SER A 372 3.55 -25.67 -24.87
C SER A 372 2.55 -25.41 -23.76
N ALA A 373 2.66 -24.23 -23.15
CA ALA A 373 1.66 -23.68 -22.25
C ALA A 373 0.72 -22.77 -23.06
N ASN A 374 -0.59 -23.00 -22.98
CA ASN A 374 -1.61 -22.14 -23.60
C ASN A 374 -2.28 -21.31 -22.51
N LEU A 375 -2.09 -20.00 -22.56
CA LEU A 375 -2.67 -19.02 -21.66
C LEU A 375 -3.84 -18.34 -22.37
N THR A 376 -4.85 -17.92 -21.60
CA THR A 376 -5.78 -16.89 -22.05
C THR A 376 -5.42 -15.61 -21.32
N VAL A 377 -5.13 -14.55 -22.06
CA VAL A 377 -4.82 -13.23 -21.53
C VAL A 377 -5.93 -12.30 -21.97
N GLY A 378 -6.68 -11.77 -21.02
CA GLY A 378 -7.78 -10.85 -21.28
C GLY A 378 -7.57 -9.52 -20.60
N PHE A 379 -8.09 -8.47 -21.22
CA PHE A 379 -8.05 -7.11 -20.71
C PHE A 379 -9.45 -6.50 -20.80
N VAL A 380 -9.80 -5.68 -19.81
CA VAL A 380 -11.02 -4.89 -19.77
C VAL A 380 -10.71 -3.47 -19.32
N ASN A 381 -11.14 -2.47 -20.10
CA ASN A 381 -11.21 -1.09 -19.64
C ASN A 381 -12.46 -0.91 -18.79
N ASP A 382 -12.40 -1.32 -17.53
CA ASP A 382 -13.43 -1.11 -16.51
C ASP A 382 -13.40 0.30 -15.90
N THR A 383 -12.55 1.18 -16.42
CA THR A 383 -12.56 2.59 -16.04
C THR A 383 -13.81 3.30 -16.55
N SER A 384 -14.16 4.43 -15.94
CA SER A 384 -15.30 5.24 -16.37
C SER A 384 -15.00 6.13 -17.58
N VAL A 385 -13.83 6.00 -18.23
CA VAL A 385 -13.40 6.85 -19.33
C VAL A 385 -12.77 6.05 -20.48
N SER A 386 -12.74 6.67 -21.65
CA SER A 386 -11.97 6.14 -22.77
C SER A 386 -10.48 6.37 -22.54
N LEU A 387 -9.70 5.30 -22.60
CA LEU A 387 -8.24 5.38 -22.59
C LEU A 387 -7.72 5.63 -24.02
N PRO A 388 -6.50 6.17 -24.17
CA PRO A 388 -5.74 6.07 -25.41
C PRO A 388 -5.61 4.61 -25.89
N PRO A 389 -5.08 4.36 -27.10
CA PRO A 389 -4.77 2.99 -27.52
C PRO A 389 -3.87 2.32 -26.48
N VAL A 390 -4.27 1.11 -26.07
CA VAL A 390 -3.52 0.29 -25.12
C VAL A 390 -3.15 -1.05 -25.76
N HIS A 391 -2.14 -1.70 -25.22
CA HIS A 391 -1.80 -3.08 -25.50
C HIS A 391 -1.46 -3.79 -24.19
N VAL A 392 -1.40 -5.12 -24.22
CA VAL A 392 -0.95 -5.90 -23.08
C VAL A 392 0.49 -6.31 -23.32
N ARG A 393 1.38 -5.96 -22.39
CA ARG A 393 2.75 -6.44 -22.33
C ARG A 393 2.83 -7.64 -21.40
N LEU A 394 3.43 -8.72 -21.88
CA LEU A 394 3.76 -9.89 -21.07
C LEU A 394 5.23 -9.83 -20.67
N THR A 395 5.55 -10.12 -19.41
CA THR A 395 6.91 -10.37 -18.94
C THR A 395 7.03 -11.85 -18.59
N VAL A 396 7.89 -12.56 -19.31
CA VAL A 396 8.15 -13.99 -19.15
C VAL A 396 9.50 -14.17 -18.46
N THR A 397 9.49 -14.73 -17.24
CA THR A 397 10.68 -14.88 -16.40
C THR A 397 11.07 -16.36 -16.27
N ASN A 398 12.38 -16.61 -16.14
CA ASN A 398 13.09 -17.89 -15.96
C ASN A 398 13.65 -18.59 -17.22
N PRO A 399 13.16 -18.41 -18.47
CA PRO A 399 13.91 -18.89 -19.62
C PRO A 399 15.26 -18.18 -19.71
N ALA A 400 16.36 -18.93 -19.53
CA ALA A 400 17.69 -18.31 -19.51
C ALA A 400 18.08 -17.67 -20.85
N SER A 401 17.50 -18.16 -21.95
CA SER A 401 17.75 -17.66 -23.31
C SER A 401 16.45 -17.52 -24.11
N ARG A 402 16.40 -16.48 -24.95
CA ARG A 402 15.32 -16.26 -25.93
C ARG A 402 15.11 -17.47 -26.84
N ALA A 403 16.17 -18.23 -27.14
CA ALA A 403 16.09 -19.38 -28.03
C ALA A 403 15.32 -20.56 -27.43
N TRP A 404 15.11 -20.56 -26.10
CA TRP A 404 14.45 -21.65 -25.39
C TRP A 404 12.93 -21.60 -25.52
N PHE A 405 12.37 -20.50 -26.01
CA PHE A 405 10.94 -20.37 -26.17
C PHE A 405 10.51 -19.58 -27.39
N THR A 406 9.26 -19.76 -27.78
CA THR A 406 8.59 -18.93 -28.79
C THR A 406 7.20 -18.60 -28.29
N VAL A 407 6.83 -17.33 -28.38
CA VAL A 407 5.48 -16.86 -28.07
C VAL A 407 4.69 -16.66 -29.36
N ARG A 408 3.48 -17.19 -29.36
CA ARG A 408 2.50 -16.95 -30.42
C ARG A 408 1.18 -16.48 -29.82
N THR A 409 0.41 -15.73 -30.60
CA THR A 409 -0.91 -15.26 -30.19
C THR A 409 -1.96 -15.41 -31.30
N ARG A 410 -3.22 -15.44 -30.90
CA ARG A 410 -4.39 -15.18 -31.74
C ARG A 410 -5.52 -14.64 -30.86
N ARG A 411 -6.53 -14.01 -31.47
CA ARG A 411 -7.74 -13.62 -30.76
C ARG A 411 -8.47 -14.85 -30.24
N SER A 412 -8.99 -14.78 -29.01
CA SER A 412 -9.76 -15.88 -28.43
C SER A 412 -10.96 -16.25 -29.32
N GLY A 413 -11.19 -17.54 -29.53
CA GLY A 413 -12.25 -18.05 -30.42
C GLY A 413 -11.99 -17.86 -31.92
N SER A 414 -10.85 -17.28 -32.32
CA SER A 414 -10.51 -17.10 -33.73
C SER A 414 -9.96 -18.38 -34.36
N THR A 415 -10.38 -18.65 -35.60
CA THR A 415 -9.78 -19.70 -36.46
C THR A 415 -8.52 -19.22 -37.18
N ALA A 416 -8.12 -17.96 -36.99
CA ALA A 416 -6.90 -17.42 -37.59
C ALA A 416 -5.65 -18.20 -37.16
N LEU A 417 -4.64 -18.19 -38.03
CA LEU A 417 -3.34 -18.79 -37.74
C LEU A 417 -2.66 -18.08 -36.58
N TRP A 418 -1.93 -18.86 -35.78
CA TRP A 418 -1.10 -18.36 -34.69
C TRP A 418 -0.02 -17.41 -35.21
N ARG A 419 -0.05 -16.16 -34.78
CA ARG A 419 0.96 -15.15 -35.11
C ARG A 419 2.13 -15.26 -34.14
N LYS A 420 3.35 -15.41 -34.66
CA LYS A 420 4.57 -15.35 -33.83
C LYS A 420 4.81 -13.92 -33.36
N LEU A 421 5.10 -13.75 -32.07
CA LEU A 421 5.43 -12.47 -31.46
C LEU A 421 6.95 -12.37 -31.19
N PRO A 422 7.55 -11.18 -31.35
CA PRO A 422 8.92 -10.96 -30.92
C PRO A 422 9.00 -10.91 -29.39
N ALA A 423 10.10 -11.43 -28.84
CA ALA A 423 10.42 -11.32 -27.42
C ALA A 423 11.70 -10.50 -27.27
N HIS A 424 11.69 -9.52 -26.37
CA HIS A 424 12.82 -8.63 -26.10
C HIS A 424 13.34 -8.88 -24.69
N ALA A 425 14.63 -8.69 -24.45
CA ALA A 425 15.14 -8.78 -23.08
C ALA A 425 14.50 -7.65 -22.24
N ALA A 426 14.01 -7.98 -21.04
CA ALA A 426 13.53 -6.96 -20.11
C ALA A 426 14.74 -6.17 -19.59
N PRO A 427 14.69 -4.83 -19.54
CA PRO A 427 15.84 -3.99 -19.17
C PRO A 427 16.31 -4.25 -17.74
N ASP A 428 15.38 -4.53 -16.82
CA ASP A 428 15.66 -4.59 -15.37
C ASP A 428 15.51 -6.01 -14.78
N GLY A 429 15.36 -7.04 -15.63
CA GLY A 429 15.04 -8.40 -15.19
C GLY A 429 16.08 -9.44 -15.59
N PHE A 430 16.62 -10.16 -14.62
CA PHE A 430 17.46 -11.32 -14.86
C PHE A 430 16.61 -12.47 -15.44
N HIS A 431 16.99 -13.00 -16.60
CA HIS A 431 16.23 -14.03 -17.33
C HIS A 431 14.75 -13.68 -17.56
N ALA A 432 14.47 -12.40 -17.82
CA ALA A 432 13.14 -11.89 -18.11
C ALA A 432 13.04 -11.36 -19.55
N TRP A 433 11.90 -11.62 -20.18
CA TRP A 433 11.63 -11.27 -21.57
C TRP A 433 10.28 -10.59 -21.73
N THR A 434 10.23 -9.44 -22.40
CA THR A 434 8.98 -8.74 -22.69
C THR A 434 8.42 -9.13 -24.06
N VAL A 435 7.10 -9.27 -24.14
CA VAL A 435 6.34 -9.58 -25.37
C VAL A 435 5.09 -8.72 -25.41
N ASP A 436 4.97 -7.86 -26.41
CA ASP A 436 3.79 -7.02 -26.58
C ASP A 436 2.73 -7.74 -27.43
N LEU A 437 1.52 -7.91 -26.87
CA LEU A 437 0.36 -8.37 -27.60
C LEU A 437 -0.12 -7.28 -28.57
N PRO A 438 -0.69 -7.62 -29.73
CA PRO A 438 -1.23 -6.63 -30.64
C PRO A 438 -2.31 -5.79 -29.97
N ALA A 439 -2.25 -4.46 -30.13
CA ALA A 439 -3.30 -3.56 -29.67
C ALA A 439 -4.66 -4.03 -30.22
N PRO A 440 -5.71 -4.10 -29.39
CA PRO A 440 -7.04 -4.49 -29.84
C PRO A 440 -7.70 -3.41 -30.71
N ARG A 441 -7.27 -2.15 -30.59
CA ARG A 441 -7.75 -1.01 -31.36
C ARG A 441 -6.65 0.02 -31.57
N ASP A 442 -6.60 0.64 -32.75
CA ASP A 442 -5.57 1.63 -33.09
C ASP A 442 -5.88 3.05 -32.61
N GLY A 443 -7.15 3.36 -32.28
CA GLY A 443 -7.62 4.73 -32.03
C GLY A 443 -7.83 5.09 -30.55
N SER A 444 -8.76 4.42 -29.89
CA SER A 444 -9.02 4.58 -28.46
C SER A 444 -9.63 3.31 -27.90
N THR A 445 -9.60 3.19 -26.58
CA THR A 445 -10.11 2.07 -25.83
C THR A 445 -11.28 2.55 -24.98
N PRO A 446 -12.55 2.44 -25.47
CA PRO A 446 -13.71 2.96 -24.76
C PRO A 446 -13.90 2.33 -23.37
N ALA A 447 -14.60 3.02 -22.48
CA ALA A 447 -15.06 2.44 -21.23
C ALA A 447 -15.93 1.18 -21.49
N GLY A 448 -15.71 0.12 -20.72
CA GLY A 448 -16.34 -1.19 -20.87
C GLY A 448 -15.79 -2.06 -22.01
N PHE A 449 -14.82 -1.59 -22.79
CA PHE A 449 -14.21 -2.40 -23.85
C PHE A 449 -13.36 -3.53 -23.25
N GLY A 450 -13.52 -4.74 -23.77
CA GLY A 450 -12.69 -5.89 -23.40
C GLY A 450 -12.21 -6.67 -24.62
N ALA A 451 -11.06 -7.33 -24.47
CA ALA A 451 -10.50 -8.19 -25.50
C ALA A 451 -9.70 -9.34 -24.86
N ASP A 452 -9.89 -10.54 -25.41
CA ASP A 452 -9.17 -11.74 -25.00
C ASP A 452 -8.27 -12.26 -26.13
N ASP A 453 -7.05 -12.61 -25.77
CA ASP A 453 -6.05 -13.24 -26.63
C ASP A 453 -5.68 -14.62 -26.07
N GLU A 454 -5.61 -15.61 -26.95
CA GLU A 454 -4.96 -16.88 -26.65
C GLU A 454 -3.46 -16.71 -26.90
N VAL A 455 -2.64 -17.02 -25.90
CA VAL A 455 -1.18 -16.90 -25.96
C VAL A 455 -0.56 -18.27 -25.75
N ARG A 456 0.26 -18.71 -26.70
CA ARG A 456 0.98 -19.97 -26.63
C ARG A 456 2.45 -19.71 -26.42
N ILE A 457 2.97 -20.16 -25.28
CA ILE A 457 4.39 -20.19 -24.99
C ILE A 457 4.89 -21.62 -25.26
N GLN A 458 5.65 -21.78 -26.33
CA GLN A 458 6.29 -23.06 -26.66
C GLN A 458 7.70 -23.08 -26.08
N LEU A 459 8.00 -24.08 -25.26
CA LEU A 459 9.31 -24.32 -24.67
C LEU A 459 10.02 -25.42 -25.46
N SER A 460 11.20 -25.13 -25.99
CA SER A 460 12.03 -26.09 -26.73
C SER A 460 13.05 -26.78 -25.82
N THR A 461 13.57 -26.04 -24.84
CA THR A 461 14.61 -26.46 -23.89
C THR A 461 14.32 -25.83 -22.53
N TRP A 462 14.73 -26.50 -21.46
CA TRP A 462 14.65 -25.99 -20.12
C TRP A 462 15.78 -26.55 -19.26
N ASP A 463 16.21 -25.75 -18.29
CA ASP A 463 17.21 -26.14 -17.31
C ASP A 463 16.56 -26.10 -15.93
N LEU A 464 16.34 -27.28 -15.34
CA LEU A 464 15.71 -27.41 -14.03
C LEU A 464 16.63 -26.96 -12.89
N GLU A 465 17.94 -26.81 -13.13
CA GLU A 465 18.86 -26.24 -12.13
C GLU A 465 18.65 -24.72 -11.97
N VAL A 466 18.11 -24.05 -12.99
CA VAL A 466 17.82 -22.60 -12.96
C VAL A 466 16.46 -22.32 -12.31
N ALA A 467 15.42 -23.06 -12.70
CA ALA A 467 14.09 -22.97 -12.10
C ALA A 467 13.22 -24.17 -12.51
N ASN A 468 12.26 -24.56 -11.67
CA ASN A 468 11.20 -25.53 -12.01
C ASN A 468 9.86 -24.86 -12.38
N MET A 469 9.87 -23.55 -12.59
CA MET A 469 8.67 -22.73 -12.77
C MET A 469 8.90 -21.67 -13.84
N LEU A 470 7.92 -21.49 -14.73
CA LEU A 470 7.83 -20.38 -15.66
C LEU A 470 6.86 -19.35 -15.07
N HIS A 471 7.31 -18.11 -14.91
CA HIS A 471 6.46 -17.01 -14.45
C HIS A 471 6.11 -16.10 -15.63
N VAL A 472 4.83 -15.76 -15.75
CA VAL A 472 4.31 -14.81 -16.74
C VAL A 472 3.52 -13.75 -16.00
N ALA A 473 3.93 -12.49 -16.12
CA ALA A 473 3.15 -11.33 -15.67
C ALA A 473 2.56 -10.60 -16.89
N ALA A 474 1.36 -10.04 -16.75
CA ALA A 474 0.75 -9.17 -17.75
C ALA A 474 0.60 -7.75 -17.21
N GLN A 475 0.72 -6.77 -18.09
CA GLN A 475 0.53 -5.36 -17.78
C GLN A 475 -0.15 -4.66 -18.94
N VAL A 476 -1.11 -3.77 -18.66
CA VAL A 476 -1.70 -2.89 -19.67
C VAL A 476 -0.81 -1.68 -19.85
N VAL A 477 -0.46 -1.39 -21.10
CA VAL A 477 0.49 -0.34 -21.48
C VAL A 477 -0.13 0.56 -22.56
N LEU A 478 0.03 1.87 -22.42
CA LEU A 478 -0.36 2.85 -23.43
C LEU A 478 0.54 2.75 -24.68
N ALA A 479 0.11 3.34 -25.79
CA ALA A 479 0.90 3.37 -27.03
C ALA A 479 2.28 4.04 -26.89
N ASP A 480 2.45 4.95 -25.93
CA ASP A 480 3.73 5.61 -25.63
C ASP A 480 4.66 4.74 -24.74
N GLY A 481 4.22 3.56 -24.34
CA GLY A 481 4.96 2.65 -23.46
C GLY A 481 4.70 2.86 -21.97
N THR A 482 3.87 3.83 -21.58
CA THR A 482 3.54 4.09 -20.18
C THR A 482 2.58 3.02 -19.63
N PRO A 483 2.93 2.32 -18.54
CA PRO A 483 2.05 1.33 -17.92
C PRO A 483 0.85 1.96 -17.20
N VAL A 484 -0.30 1.29 -17.24
CA VAL A 484 -1.58 1.76 -16.66
C VAL A 484 -2.34 0.71 -15.86
N SER A 485 -1.79 -0.49 -15.65
CA SER A 485 -2.32 -1.49 -14.68
C SER A 485 -1.25 -1.92 -13.68
N ALA A 486 -1.72 -2.49 -12.56
CA ALA A 486 -0.90 -2.94 -11.43
C ALA A 486 -0.59 -4.43 -11.52
N SER A 487 0.62 -4.80 -11.94
CA SER A 487 1.10 -6.15 -11.68
C SER A 487 1.42 -6.26 -10.18
N THR A 488 0.55 -6.88 -9.38
CA THR A 488 0.92 -7.31 -8.03
C THR A 488 1.01 -8.83 -7.93
N GLU A 489 2.06 -9.28 -7.27
CA GLU A 489 2.39 -10.69 -7.10
C GLU A 489 1.26 -11.40 -6.34
N GLY A 490 0.55 -12.32 -7.03
CA GLY A 490 -0.63 -13.01 -6.50
C GLY A 490 -1.96 -12.58 -7.12
N ASP A 491 -1.99 -11.55 -7.97
CA ASP A 491 -3.18 -11.13 -8.72
C ASP A 491 -3.44 -12.02 -9.95
N THR A 492 -4.65 -11.89 -10.50
CA THR A 492 -5.03 -12.44 -11.82
C THR A 492 -4.09 -12.04 -12.95
N GLU A 493 -3.20 -11.07 -12.75
CA GLU A 493 -2.20 -10.61 -13.71
C GLU A 493 -0.95 -11.51 -13.77
N HIS A 494 -0.83 -12.51 -12.90
CA HIS A 494 0.31 -13.43 -12.82
C HIS A 494 -0.10 -14.87 -13.13
N ALA A 495 0.73 -15.58 -13.88
CA ALA A 495 0.63 -17.02 -14.11
C ALA A 495 1.95 -17.71 -13.75
N TYR A 496 1.85 -18.74 -12.92
CA TYR A 496 2.96 -19.59 -12.52
C TYR A 496 2.73 -20.99 -13.09
N ILE A 497 3.56 -21.40 -14.04
CA ILE A 497 3.43 -22.66 -14.77
C ILE A 497 4.56 -23.58 -14.32
N GLY A 498 4.23 -24.71 -13.70
CA GLY A 498 5.21 -25.75 -13.39
C GLY A 498 5.84 -26.30 -14.66
N VAL A 499 7.16 -26.46 -14.67
CA VAL A 499 7.92 -26.99 -15.80
C VAL A 499 8.59 -28.30 -15.40
N SER A 500 8.38 -29.35 -16.20
CA SER A 500 9.08 -30.62 -16.07
C SER A 500 9.84 -30.97 -17.36
N THR A 501 10.94 -31.71 -17.26
CA THR A 501 11.63 -32.31 -18.41
C THR A 501 11.31 -33.79 -18.48
N ARG A 502 11.31 -34.37 -19.69
CA ARG A 502 11.20 -35.83 -19.85
C ARG A 502 12.49 -36.55 -19.53
#